data_AF-A0A401U3D1-F1
#
_entry.id   AF-A0A401U3D1-F1
#
_cell.length_a   1.000
_cell.length_b   1.000
_cell.length_c   1.000
_cell.angle_alpha   90.00
_cell.angle_beta   90.00
_cell.angle_gamma   90.00
#
_symmetry.space_group_name_H-M   'P 1'
#
loop_
_entity.id
_entity.type
_entity.pdbx_description
1 polymer ?
#
loop_
_entity_poly.entity_id
_entity_poly.type
_entity_poly.pdbx_seq_one_letter_code
_entity_poly.pdbx_strand_id
1 'polypeptide(L)'
;PGALYPINPNYDEIDGLKCFKSIAEVGAPVDLAVIVIPARAVLPALEQCAVAGVKNAVIISSGFAEEGGDSADMQDAIVALAKRTGMRISGPNAEGFYSQVQKVAATFSPTVDVKPDAPVLVASQRRIGIVAQSGGIGFAIYHRAKALGVALSYVVSAGNESDLGAGEFLDYM
;
A
#
# COMPACT_ATOMS: atom_id res chain seq x y z
N PRO A 1 -17.09 2.43 6.20
CA PRO A 1 -16.30 1.96 5.04
C PRO A 1 -15.91 3.17 4.18
N GLY A 2 -14.66 3.25 3.74
CA GLY A 2 -14.22 4.31 2.82
C GLY A 2 -14.67 4.06 1.38
N ALA A 3 -14.64 5.09 0.54
CA ALA A 3 -14.90 4.94 -0.89
C ALA A 3 -13.67 4.35 -1.60
N LEU A 4 -13.89 3.48 -2.59
CA LEU A 4 -12.85 2.92 -3.44
C LEU A 4 -13.06 3.41 -4.87
N TYR A 5 -11.98 3.88 -5.49
CA TYR A 5 -11.99 4.40 -6.87
C TYR A 5 -10.97 3.63 -7.71
N PRO A 6 -11.37 2.56 -8.41
CA PRO A 6 -10.48 1.85 -9.33
C PRO A 6 -10.04 2.77 -10.47
N ILE A 7 -8.75 2.83 -10.74
CA ILE A 7 -8.18 3.63 -11.83
C ILE A 7 -7.58 2.69 -12.89
N ASN A 8 -8.18 2.64 -14.07
CA ASN A 8 -7.66 1.90 -15.21
C ASN A 8 -8.20 2.47 -16.52
N PRO A 9 -7.35 2.85 -17.49
CA PRO A 9 -7.80 3.45 -18.74
C PRO A 9 -8.58 2.50 -19.66
N ASN A 10 -8.51 1.18 -19.42
CA ASN A 10 -9.06 0.15 -20.31
C ASN A 10 -10.38 -0.47 -19.82
N TYR A 11 -10.84 -0.15 -18.61
CA TYR A 11 -12.05 -0.71 -18.03
C TYR A 11 -13.00 0.41 -17.61
N ASP A 12 -14.30 0.19 -17.78
CA ASP A 12 -15.34 1.09 -17.27
C ASP A 12 -15.83 0.64 -15.87
N GLU A 13 -15.59 -0.61 -15.47
CA GLU A 13 -15.99 -1.19 -14.19
C GLU A 13 -15.00 -2.27 -13.73
N ILE A 14 -14.75 -2.36 -12.41
CA ILE A 14 -13.97 -3.42 -11.75
C ILE A 14 -14.72 -3.83 -10.47
N ASP A 15 -15.03 -5.12 -10.31
CA ASP A 15 -15.74 -5.67 -9.14
C ASP A 15 -17.03 -4.91 -8.75
N GLY A 16 -17.82 -4.48 -9.74
CA GLY A 16 -19.05 -3.72 -9.52
C GLY A 16 -18.84 -2.25 -9.17
N LEU A 17 -17.59 -1.77 -9.17
CA LEU A 17 -17.24 -0.37 -8.92
C LEU A 17 -16.93 0.33 -10.25
N LYS A 18 -17.48 1.54 -10.42
CA LYS A 18 -17.13 2.42 -11.54
C LYS A 18 -15.61 2.63 -11.59
N CYS A 19 -15.01 2.33 -12.74
CA CYS A 19 -13.60 2.55 -12.99
C CYS A 19 -13.38 3.89 -13.71
N PHE A 20 -12.33 4.60 -13.34
CA PHE A 20 -11.97 5.90 -13.90
C PHE A 20 -10.70 5.76 -14.73
N LYS A 21 -10.57 6.55 -15.80
CA LYS A 21 -9.37 6.45 -16.67
C LYS A 21 -8.15 7.11 -16.04
N SER A 22 -8.37 8.07 -15.16
CA SER A 22 -7.32 8.75 -14.39
C SER A 22 -7.87 9.25 -13.06
N ILE A 23 -6.96 9.53 -12.11
CA ILE A 23 -7.30 10.10 -10.80
C ILE A 23 -8.03 11.46 -10.91
N ALA A 24 -7.79 12.22 -11.98
CA ALA A 24 -8.43 13.51 -12.22
C ALA A 24 -9.94 13.39 -12.47
N GLU A 25 -10.42 12.25 -12.96
CA GLU A 25 -11.85 12.03 -13.25
C GLU A 25 -12.67 11.66 -12.01
N VAL A 26 -12.02 11.35 -10.89
CA VAL A 26 -12.71 10.91 -9.66
C VAL A 26 -13.61 12.01 -9.09
N GLY A 27 -13.18 13.28 -9.18
CA GLY A 27 -13.98 14.44 -8.75
C GLY A 27 -14.26 14.50 -7.23
N ALA A 28 -13.59 13.67 -6.43
CA ALA A 28 -13.74 13.61 -4.98
C ALA A 28 -12.35 13.54 -4.30
N PRO A 29 -12.23 13.96 -3.03
CA PRO A 29 -10.97 13.86 -2.29
C PRO A 29 -10.51 12.40 -2.16
N VAL A 30 -9.22 12.15 -2.41
CA VAL A 30 -8.56 10.85 -2.24
C VAL A 30 -7.39 11.03 -1.27
N ASP A 31 -7.39 10.26 -0.19
CA ASP A 31 -6.42 10.34 0.90
C ASP A 31 -5.25 9.36 0.76
N LEU A 32 -5.49 8.23 0.08
CA LEU A 32 -4.52 7.17 -0.18
C LEU A 32 -4.63 6.66 -1.64
N ALA A 33 -3.49 6.65 -2.35
CA ALA A 33 -3.35 5.93 -3.62
C ALA A 33 -2.60 4.61 -3.42
N VAL A 34 -3.13 3.51 -3.97
CA VAL A 34 -2.43 2.21 -4.02
C VAL A 34 -1.98 1.98 -5.46
N ILE A 35 -0.67 2.00 -5.69
CA ILE A 35 -0.06 1.97 -7.02
C ILE A 35 0.40 0.56 -7.35
N VAL A 36 -0.26 -0.06 -8.34
CA VAL A 36 -0.03 -1.44 -8.79
C VAL A 36 0.09 -1.49 -10.32
N ILE A 37 1.08 -0.78 -10.86
CA ILE A 37 1.33 -0.60 -12.30
C ILE A 37 2.83 -0.78 -12.63
N PRO A 38 3.23 -0.97 -13.90
CA PRO A 38 4.66 -1.12 -14.22
C PRO A 38 5.52 0.04 -13.71
N ALA A 39 6.75 -0.23 -13.23
CA ALA A 39 7.64 0.75 -12.59
C ALA A 39 7.75 2.09 -13.35
N ARG A 40 7.97 2.01 -14.66
CA ARG A 40 8.07 3.19 -15.56
C ARG A 40 6.84 4.11 -15.56
N ALA A 41 5.68 3.61 -15.17
CA ALA A 41 4.42 4.37 -15.11
C ALA A 41 4.13 4.94 -13.72
N VAL A 42 4.89 4.53 -12.69
CA VAL A 42 4.64 4.92 -11.29
C VAL A 42 4.85 6.42 -11.08
N LEU A 43 6.00 6.98 -11.49
CA LEU A 43 6.28 8.40 -11.30
C LEU A 43 5.23 9.31 -11.97
N PRO A 44 4.86 9.12 -13.26
CA PRO A 44 3.76 9.89 -13.88
C PRO A 44 2.42 9.76 -13.14
N ALA A 45 2.08 8.57 -12.63
CA ALA A 45 0.85 8.36 -11.88
C ALA A 45 0.88 9.09 -10.53
N LEU A 46 2.01 9.09 -9.82
CA LEU A 46 2.18 9.84 -8.57
C LEU A 46 2.13 11.36 -8.80
N GLU A 47 2.65 11.85 -9.92
CA GLU A 47 2.53 13.27 -10.30
C GLU A 47 1.06 13.67 -10.47
N GLN A 48 0.25 12.84 -11.15
CA GLN A 48 -1.18 13.06 -11.26
C GLN A 48 -1.86 13.01 -9.88
N CYS A 49 -1.48 12.07 -9.02
CA CYS A 49 -1.99 11.98 -7.65
C CYS A 49 -1.66 13.25 -6.84
N ALA A 50 -0.44 13.78 -6.98
CA ALA A 50 -0.04 15.01 -6.30
C ALA A 50 -0.85 16.22 -6.78
N VAL A 51 -1.10 16.33 -8.09
CA VAL A 51 -1.98 17.37 -8.67
C VAL A 51 -3.41 17.23 -8.15
N ALA A 52 -3.91 16.01 -8.01
CA ALA A 52 -5.22 15.71 -7.42
C ALA A 52 -5.27 15.89 -5.89
N GLY A 53 -4.16 16.27 -5.26
CA GLY A 53 -4.09 16.56 -3.82
C GLY A 53 -3.94 15.34 -2.91
N VAL A 54 -3.68 14.15 -3.47
CA VAL A 54 -3.42 12.93 -2.70
C VAL A 54 -2.20 13.12 -1.83
N LYS A 55 -2.29 12.74 -0.55
CA LYS A 55 -1.23 12.95 0.44
C LYS A 55 -0.40 11.71 0.74
N ASN A 56 -0.93 10.52 0.48
CA ASN A 56 -0.26 9.27 0.79
C ASN A 56 -0.32 8.32 -0.39
N ALA A 57 0.76 7.60 -0.65
CA ALA A 57 0.82 6.55 -1.64
C ALA A 57 1.48 5.28 -1.09
N VAL A 58 0.91 4.12 -1.40
CA VAL A 58 1.55 2.81 -1.23
C VAL A 58 1.92 2.31 -2.61
N ILE A 59 3.21 2.09 -2.85
CA ILE A 59 3.71 1.58 -4.12
C ILE A 59 4.02 0.10 -3.95
N ILE A 60 3.17 -0.73 -4.54
CA ILE A 60 3.34 -2.20 -4.51
C ILE A 60 4.37 -2.64 -5.55
N SER A 61 4.42 -1.95 -6.69
CA SER A 61 5.30 -2.27 -7.80
C SER A 61 6.77 -2.40 -7.41
N SER A 62 7.43 -3.44 -7.91
CA SER A 62 8.89 -3.60 -7.95
C SER A 62 9.48 -2.99 -9.24
N GLY A 63 10.80 -3.08 -9.41
CA GLY A 63 11.56 -2.54 -10.54
C GLY A 63 12.32 -1.25 -10.21
N PHE A 64 12.78 -1.09 -8.97
CA PHE A 64 13.40 0.15 -8.46
C PHE A 64 14.82 -0.11 -7.94
N ALA A 65 15.20 0.49 -6.80
CA ALA A 65 16.58 0.41 -6.29
C ALA A 65 17.05 -1.02 -5.96
N GLU A 66 16.14 -1.97 -5.76
CA GLU A 66 16.47 -3.38 -5.58
C GLU A 66 17.05 -4.05 -6.84
N GLU A 67 16.78 -3.50 -8.04
CA GLU A 67 17.35 -3.99 -9.30
C GLU A 67 18.70 -3.30 -9.65
N GLY A 68 18.98 -2.13 -9.07
CA GLY A 68 20.18 -1.34 -9.33
C GLY A 68 20.19 -0.64 -10.70
N GLY A 69 21.32 -0.03 -11.06
CA GLY A 69 21.48 0.71 -12.32
C GLY A 69 20.46 1.83 -12.50
N ASP A 70 19.93 1.98 -13.71
CA ASP A 70 18.93 3.00 -14.07
C ASP A 70 17.63 2.88 -13.25
N SER A 71 17.33 1.72 -12.66
CA SER A 71 16.16 1.53 -11.79
C SER A 71 16.28 2.25 -10.45
N ALA A 72 17.50 2.55 -9.99
CA ALA A 72 17.72 3.38 -8.81
C ALA A 72 17.31 4.84 -9.04
N ASP A 73 17.61 5.39 -10.23
CA ASP A 73 17.25 6.76 -10.60
C ASP A 73 15.72 6.97 -10.63
N MET A 74 14.97 5.93 -11.02
CA MET A 74 13.50 5.96 -10.95
C MET A 74 13.00 6.11 -9.51
N GLN A 75 13.65 5.44 -8.55
CA GLN A 75 13.31 5.58 -7.13
C GLN A 75 13.68 6.97 -6.60
N ASP A 76 14.85 7.48 -6.95
CA ASP A 76 15.28 8.82 -6.54
C ASP A 76 14.34 9.91 -7.05
N ALA A 77 13.81 9.76 -8.26
CA ALA A 77 12.80 10.66 -8.80
C ALA A 77 11.48 10.62 -8.01
N ILE A 78 11.06 9.44 -7.53
CA ILE A 78 9.90 9.29 -6.63
C ILE A 78 10.14 9.99 -5.30
N VAL A 79 11.33 9.83 -4.71
CA VAL A 79 11.71 10.51 -3.45
C VAL A 79 11.74 12.04 -3.64
N ALA A 80 12.25 12.51 -4.78
CA ALA A 80 12.24 13.93 -5.11
C ALA A 80 10.82 14.48 -5.27
N LEU A 81 9.89 13.71 -5.85
CA LEU A 81 8.47 14.04 -5.91
C LEU A 81 7.84 14.14 -4.51
N ALA A 82 8.09 13.14 -3.65
CA ALA A 82 7.59 13.14 -2.26
C ALA A 82 8.03 14.42 -1.53
N LYS A 83 9.33 14.74 -1.59
CA LYS A 83 9.91 15.93 -0.95
C LYS A 83 9.29 17.24 -1.46
N ARG A 84 9.11 17.40 -2.78
CA ARG A 84 8.60 18.66 -3.35
C ARG A 84 7.09 18.87 -3.15
N THR A 85 6.32 17.79 -2.99
CA THR A 85 4.85 17.83 -2.89
C THR A 85 4.33 17.67 -1.46
N GLY A 86 5.16 17.15 -0.56
CA GLY A 86 4.76 16.73 0.79
C GLY A 86 3.95 15.43 0.81
N MET A 87 3.87 14.70 -0.31
CA MET A 87 3.27 13.37 -0.35
C MET A 87 4.16 12.38 0.40
N ARG A 88 3.58 11.53 1.24
CA ARG A 88 4.27 10.43 1.93
C ARG A 88 4.13 9.11 1.18
N ILE A 89 5.20 8.34 1.10
CA ILE A 89 5.28 7.14 0.27
C ILE A 89 5.72 5.94 1.12
N SER A 90 4.94 4.86 1.03
CA SER A 90 5.27 3.53 1.53
C SER A 90 5.72 2.64 0.37
N GLY A 91 6.84 1.93 0.54
CA GLY A 91 7.51 1.18 -0.53
C GLY A 91 8.62 2.00 -1.22
N PRO A 92 8.87 1.81 -2.54
CA PRO A 92 8.23 0.83 -3.44
C PRO A 92 8.63 -0.61 -3.10
N ASN A 93 8.28 -1.56 -3.98
CA ASN A 93 8.61 -2.98 -3.82
C ASN A 93 8.13 -3.52 -2.46
N ALA A 94 6.86 -3.26 -2.16
CA ALA A 94 6.23 -3.65 -0.91
C ALA A 94 5.01 -4.53 -1.18
N GLU A 95 4.71 -5.45 -0.27
CA GLU A 95 3.45 -6.20 -0.32
C GLU A 95 2.25 -5.34 0.11
N GLY A 96 2.51 -4.13 0.63
CA GLY A 96 1.52 -3.20 1.14
C GLY A 96 1.26 -3.39 2.64
N PHE A 97 0.06 -3.06 3.10
CA PHE A 97 -0.29 -3.16 4.51
C PHE A 97 -1.71 -3.66 4.78
N TYR A 98 -1.88 -4.15 6.00
CA TYR A 98 -3.16 -4.51 6.57
C TYR A 98 -3.31 -3.86 7.94
N SER A 99 -4.43 -3.14 8.13
CA SER A 99 -4.83 -2.52 9.38
C SER A 99 -6.17 -3.12 9.80
N GLN A 100 -6.14 -4.03 10.77
CA GLN A 100 -7.36 -4.60 11.33
C GLN A 100 -8.16 -3.56 12.12
N VAL A 101 -7.45 -2.65 12.80
CA VAL A 101 -8.04 -1.58 13.61
C VAL A 101 -8.86 -0.62 12.74
N GLN A 102 -8.35 -0.26 11.56
CA GLN A 102 -9.03 0.66 10.63
C GLN A 102 -9.87 -0.06 9.56
N LYS A 103 -9.81 -1.40 9.51
CA LYS A 103 -10.46 -2.24 8.50
C LYS A 103 -10.00 -1.92 7.07
N VAL A 104 -8.70 -1.80 6.89
CA VAL A 104 -8.06 -1.49 5.59
C VAL A 104 -7.14 -2.64 5.19
N ALA A 105 -7.33 -3.15 3.97
CA ALA A 105 -6.45 -4.10 3.31
C ALA A 105 -5.91 -3.46 2.02
N ALA A 106 -4.73 -2.84 2.11
CA ALA A 106 -4.03 -2.24 0.98
C ALA A 106 -2.83 -3.14 0.63
N THR A 107 -3.13 -4.38 0.25
CA THR A 107 -2.16 -5.44 -0.01
C THR A 107 -2.76 -6.46 -0.98
N PHE A 108 -1.92 -7.21 -1.68
CA PHE A 108 -2.32 -8.35 -2.49
C PHE A 108 -2.26 -9.69 -1.74
N SER A 109 -1.91 -9.67 -0.44
CA SER A 109 -1.71 -10.90 0.32
C SER A 109 -3.01 -11.69 0.50
N PRO A 110 -3.10 -12.98 0.09
CA PRO A 110 -4.30 -13.79 0.30
C PRO A 110 -4.56 -14.07 1.79
N THR A 111 -3.59 -13.76 2.66
CA THR A 111 -3.68 -13.94 4.10
C THR A 111 -4.72 -13.03 4.75
N VAL A 112 -5.08 -11.92 4.09
CA VAL A 112 -6.10 -10.96 4.57
C VAL A 112 -7.50 -11.25 4.05
N ASP A 113 -7.66 -12.24 3.15
CA ASP A 113 -8.95 -12.61 2.59
C ASP A 113 -9.94 -13.01 3.69
N VAL A 114 -11.17 -12.51 3.56
CA VAL A 114 -12.30 -12.86 4.44
C VAL A 114 -12.94 -14.14 3.90
N LYS A 115 -12.81 -15.24 4.66
CA LYS A 115 -13.48 -16.51 4.35
C LYS A 115 -14.74 -16.65 5.20
N PRO A 116 -15.89 -17.07 4.63
CA PRO A 116 -17.16 -17.18 5.37
C PRO A 116 -17.07 -18.02 6.65
N ASP A 117 -16.29 -19.11 6.61
CA ASP A 117 -16.21 -20.09 7.70
C ASP A 117 -14.97 -19.92 8.58
N ALA A 118 -14.17 -18.87 8.36
CA ALA A 118 -12.96 -18.66 9.16
C ALA A 118 -13.26 -17.95 10.49
N PRO A 119 -12.65 -18.37 11.60
CA PRO A 119 -12.79 -17.68 12.87
C PRO A 119 -12.26 -16.25 12.75
N VAL A 120 -13.11 -15.28 13.13
CA VAL A 120 -12.75 -13.86 13.08
C VAL A 120 -11.85 -13.53 14.28
N LEU A 121 -10.57 -13.35 14.02
CA LEU A 121 -9.62 -12.85 15.01
C LEU A 121 -9.72 -11.32 15.07
N VAL A 122 -10.38 -10.81 16.11
CA VAL A 122 -10.53 -9.37 16.34
C VAL A 122 -9.38 -8.88 17.21
N ALA A 123 -8.50 -8.05 16.64
CA ALA A 123 -7.62 -7.21 17.45
C ALA A 123 -8.48 -6.11 18.08
N SER A 124 -8.52 -6.06 19.42
CA SER A 124 -9.22 -5.00 20.15
C SER A 124 -8.28 -3.80 20.35
N GLN A 125 -7.85 -3.53 21.58
CA GLN A 125 -6.94 -2.42 21.87
C GLN A 125 -5.49 -2.91 21.98
N ARG A 126 -4.68 -2.48 21.00
CA ARG A 126 -3.24 -2.68 20.77
C ARG A 126 -2.67 -4.04 21.16
N ARG A 127 -2.70 -4.97 20.19
CA ARG A 127 -1.91 -6.20 20.16
C ARG A 127 -0.87 -6.14 19.04
N ILE A 128 0.02 -7.13 19.04
CA ILE A 128 1.14 -7.37 18.11
C ILE A 128 0.95 -6.69 16.73
N GLY A 129 1.89 -5.82 16.39
CA GLY A 129 2.08 -5.28 15.04
C GLY A 129 3.32 -5.90 14.41
N ILE A 130 3.29 -6.09 13.10
CA ILE A 130 4.47 -6.49 12.32
C ILE A 130 4.84 -5.35 11.39
N VAL A 131 6.08 -4.91 11.48
CA VAL A 131 6.72 -4.12 10.43
C VAL A 131 7.87 -4.96 9.91
N ALA A 132 7.85 -5.25 8.61
CA ALA A 132 8.87 -6.05 7.96
C ALA A 132 9.28 -5.40 6.65
N GLN A 133 10.58 -5.31 6.40
CA GLN A 133 11.09 -4.86 5.11
C GLN A 133 10.63 -5.84 4.00
N SER A 134 10.89 -7.14 4.21
CA SER A 134 10.39 -8.21 3.34
C SER A 134 8.90 -8.45 3.54
N GLY A 135 8.10 -8.14 2.53
CA GLY A 135 6.65 -8.37 2.54
C GLY A 135 6.27 -9.83 2.79
N GLY A 136 6.87 -10.75 2.00
CA GLY A 136 6.57 -12.17 2.10
C GLY A 136 6.83 -12.75 3.49
N ILE A 137 7.87 -12.30 4.19
CA ILE A 137 8.13 -12.70 5.58
C ILE A 137 7.09 -12.09 6.52
N GLY A 138 6.78 -10.80 6.40
CA GLY A 138 5.79 -10.13 7.24
C GLY A 138 4.42 -10.81 7.18
N PHE A 139 3.93 -11.07 5.97
CA PHE A 139 2.63 -11.72 5.76
C PHE A 139 2.67 -13.23 6.03
N ALA A 140 3.80 -13.93 5.87
CA ALA A 140 3.94 -15.32 6.30
C ALA A 140 3.87 -15.46 7.83
N ILE A 141 4.50 -14.56 8.59
CA ILE A 141 4.39 -14.52 10.05
C ILE A 141 2.95 -14.25 10.45
N TYR A 142 2.27 -13.29 9.81
CA TYR A 142 0.85 -13.02 10.04
C TYR A 142 -0.03 -14.25 9.78
N HIS A 143 0.19 -14.93 8.65
CA HIS A 143 -0.54 -16.16 8.32
C HIS A 143 -0.35 -17.23 9.40
N ARG A 144 0.88 -17.42 9.88
CA ARG A 144 1.16 -18.38 10.96
C ARG A 144 0.52 -17.96 12.27
N ALA A 145 0.54 -16.67 12.61
CA ALA A 145 -0.09 -16.14 13.81
C ALA A 145 -1.62 -16.37 13.79
N LYS A 146 -2.29 -16.13 12.65
CA LYS A 146 -3.71 -16.44 12.47
C LYS A 146 -4.01 -17.92 12.72
N ALA A 147 -3.19 -18.82 12.17
CA ALA A 147 -3.36 -20.26 12.38
C ALA A 147 -3.18 -20.70 13.85
N LEU A 148 -2.47 -19.90 14.66
CA LEU A 148 -2.30 -20.10 16.09
C LEU A 148 -3.34 -19.36 16.95
N GLY A 149 -4.34 -18.71 16.34
CA GLY A 149 -5.35 -17.93 17.06
C GLY A 149 -4.85 -16.58 17.60
N VAL A 150 -3.69 -16.11 17.13
CA VAL A 150 -3.10 -14.84 17.55
C VAL A 150 -3.63 -13.71 16.66
N ALA A 151 -4.34 -12.76 17.26
CA ALA A 151 -4.86 -11.58 16.57
C ALA A 151 -3.79 -10.49 16.44
N LEU A 152 -3.58 -9.97 15.23
CA LEU A 152 -2.67 -8.85 14.94
C LEU A 152 -3.43 -7.57 14.64
N SER A 153 -2.87 -6.44 15.08
CA SER A 153 -3.45 -5.11 14.80
C SER A 153 -3.03 -4.59 13.42
N TYR A 154 -1.76 -4.78 13.09
CA TYR A 154 -1.13 -4.25 11.88
C TYR A 154 -0.15 -5.26 11.28
N VAL A 155 -0.07 -5.27 9.96
CA VAL A 155 1.02 -5.90 9.20
C VAL A 155 1.41 -4.91 8.12
N VAL A 156 2.66 -4.45 8.13
CA VAL A 156 3.18 -3.48 7.17
C VAL A 156 4.42 -4.08 6.51
N SER A 157 4.39 -4.15 5.18
CA SER A 157 5.58 -4.35 4.36
C SER A 157 6.17 -2.99 4.02
N ALA A 158 7.39 -2.71 4.47
CA ALA A 158 8.05 -1.43 4.25
C ALA A 158 8.77 -1.36 2.88
N GLY A 159 9.10 -2.52 2.29
CA GLY A 159 9.73 -2.62 0.98
C GLY A 159 11.10 -1.95 0.96
N ASN A 160 11.35 -1.12 -0.05
CA ASN A 160 12.62 -0.42 -0.21
C ASN A 160 12.81 0.74 0.79
N GLU A 161 11.80 1.13 1.58
CA GLU A 161 11.88 2.22 2.56
C GLU A 161 12.37 3.55 1.96
N SER A 162 11.87 3.91 0.77
CA SER A 162 12.35 5.09 0.03
C SER A 162 11.95 6.43 0.67
N ASP A 163 10.87 6.46 1.44
CA ASP A 163 10.43 7.60 2.25
C ASP A 163 10.01 7.16 3.65
N LEU A 164 8.89 6.43 3.78
CA LEU A 164 8.48 5.86 5.05
C LEU A 164 9.26 4.58 5.32
N GLY A 165 10.01 4.56 6.42
CA GLY A 165 10.75 3.41 6.88
C GLY A 165 10.06 2.67 8.04
N ALA A 166 10.71 1.62 8.50
CA ALA A 166 10.20 0.82 9.61
C ALA A 166 10.03 1.63 10.91
N GLY A 167 10.86 2.65 11.12
CA GLY A 167 10.84 3.53 12.29
C GLY A 167 9.55 4.34 12.39
N GLU A 168 9.11 4.97 11.30
CA GLU A 168 7.87 5.75 11.26
C GLU A 168 6.64 4.88 11.47
N PHE A 169 6.62 3.67 10.90
CA PHE A 169 5.52 2.74 11.12
C PHE A 169 5.49 2.26 12.58
N LEU A 170 6.64 2.01 13.19
CA LEU A 170 6.73 1.63 14.60
C LEU A 170 6.25 2.76 15.52
N ASP A 171 6.64 4.01 15.26
CA ASP A 171 6.22 5.18 16.05
C ASP A 171 4.71 5.41 16.00
N TYR A 172 4.06 5.09 14.87
CA TYR A 172 2.61 5.18 14.73
C TYR A 172 1.83 4.11 15.52
N MET A 173 2.37 2.89 15.62
CA MET A 173 1.67 1.70 16.15
C MET A 173 1.47 1.70 17.66
#